data_AF-A0A2E6S489-F1
#
_entry.id   AF-A0A2E6S489-F1
#
_cell.length_a   1.000
_cell.length_b   1.000
_cell.length_c   1.000
_cell.angle_alpha   90.00
_cell.angle_beta   90.00
_cell.angle_gamma   90.00
#
_symmetry.space_group_name_H-M   'P 1'
#
loop_
_entity.id
_entity.type
_entity.pdbx_description
1 polymer ?
#
loop_
_entity_poly.entity_id
_entity_poly.type
_entity_poly.pdbx_seq_one_letter_code
_entity_poly.pdbx_strand_id
1 'polypeptide(L)' 'YKKIDRNIFVSKNNKTAWFDEVVENKTYGKLRGTGVLVIENNEWKIAQYNLLLPIPNDYLKNYASEIKEFYEKN' A
#
# COMPACT_ATOMS: atom_id res chain seq x y z
N TYR A 1 9.31 -9.97 -0.76
CA TYR A 1 8.99 -8.77 -1.55
C TYR A 1 10.28 -8.09 -1.97
N LYS A 2 10.41 -7.68 -3.23
CA LYS A 2 11.56 -6.93 -3.74
C LYS A 2 11.12 -5.49 -3.98
N LYS A 3 11.83 -4.50 -3.42
CA LYS A 3 11.56 -3.08 -3.70
C LYS A 3 11.83 -2.79 -5.18
N ILE A 4 10.86 -2.19 -5.86
CA ILE A 4 11.02 -1.62 -7.20
C ILE A 4 11.24 -0.12 -7.07
N ASP A 5 10.32 0.57 -6.37
CA ASP A 5 10.36 2.02 -6.20
C ASP A 5 9.85 2.42 -4.81
N ARG A 6 10.30 3.57 -4.29
CA ARG A 6 9.82 4.14 -3.03
C ARG A 6 10.02 5.65 -2.99
N ASN A 7 8.94 6.36 -2.75
CA ASN A 7 8.91 7.78 -2.49
C ASN A 7 8.67 8.02 -0.99
N ILE A 8 9.35 8.99 -0.41
CA ILE A 8 9.20 9.35 1.01
C ILE A 8 9.03 10.86 1.11
N PHE A 9 8.02 11.28 1.84
CA PHE A 9 7.68 12.66 2.12
C PHE A 9 7.77 12.89 3.61
N VAL A 10 8.61 13.83 4.04
CA VAL A 10 8.81 14.14 5.47
C VAL A 10 8.04 15.41 5.81
N SER A 11 7.34 15.41 6.95
CA SER A 11 6.62 16.58 7.44
C SER A 11 7.58 17.72 7.81
N LYS A 12 7.08 18.96 7.78
CA LYS A 12 7.90 20.15 8.12
C LYS A 12 8.52 20.11 9.52
N ASN A 13 7.86 19.42 10.46
CA ASN A 13 8.35 19.28 11.84
C ASN A 13 9.25 18.05 12.04
N ASN A 14 9.55 17.30 10.98
CA ASN A 14 10.38 16.09 10.98
C ASN A 14 9.92 14.97 11.93
N LYS A 15 8.66 14.96 12.37
CA LYS A 15 8.11 13.94 13.28
C LYS A 15 7.23 12.90 12.60
N THR A 16 6.86 13.14 11.34
CA THR A 16 5.99 12.27 10.55
C THR A 16 6.56 12.13 9.14
N ALA A 17 6.43 10.95 8.56
CA ALA A 17 6.74 10.73 7.16
C ALA A 17 5.65 9.89 6.50
N TRP A 18 5.39 10.15 5.23
CA TRP A 18 4.53 9.32 4.39
C TRP A 18 5.40 8.65 3.35
N PHE A 19 5.04 7.44 2.96
CA PHE A 19 5.68 6.79 1.82
C PHE A 19 4.65 6.11 0.94
N ASP A 20 4.98 6.04 -0.34
CA ASP A 20 4.40 5.10 -1.27
C ASP A 20 5.54 4.28 -1.89
N GLU A 21 5.25 3.02 -2.19
CA GLU A 21 6.21 2.11 -2.76
C GLU A 21 5.56 1.14 -3.74
N VAL A 22 6.39 0.65 -4.66
CA VAL A 22 6.06 -0.48 -5.51
C VAL A 22 6.98 -1.63 -5.13
N VAL A 23 6.38 -2.77 -4.81
CA VAL A 23 7.12 -3.99 -4.44
C VAL A 23 6.69 -5.15 -5.32
N GLU A 24 7.62 -6.04 -5.63
CA GLU A 24 7.37 -7.26 -6.40
C GLU A 24 7.30 -8.47 -5.47
N ASN A 25 6.28 -9.29 -5.68
CA ASN A 25 6.08 -10.58 -5.07
C ASN A 25 6.08 -11.66 -6.16
N LYS A 26 6.71 -12.81 -5.89
CA LYS A 26 6.78 -13.91 -6.86
C LYS A 26 5.40 -14.51 -7.19
N THR A 27 4.48 -14.50 -6.22
CA THR A 27 3.13 -15.08 -6.34
C THR A 27 2.13 -14.04 -6.81
N TYR A 28 2.16 -12.84 -6.23
CA TYR A 28 1.12 -11.81 -6.46
C TYR A 28 1.51 -10.73 -7.48
N GLY A 29 2.74 -10.77 -8.03
CA GLY A 29 3.23 -9.74 -8.95
C GLY A 29 3.52 -8.42 -8.25
N LYS A 30 3.20 -7.30 -8.91
CA LYS A 30 3.47 -5.95 -8.39
C LYS A 30 2.38 -5.51 -7.43
N LEU A 31 2.78 -5.08 -6.24
CA LEU A 31 1.90 -4.50 -5.22
C LEU A 31 2.28 -3.04 -4.98
N ARG A 32 1.28 -2.25 -4.57
CA ARG A 32 1.46 -0.86 -4.15
C ARG A 32 1.32 -0.77 -2.64
N GLY A 33 2.39 -0.37 -1.97
CA GLY A 33 2.40 -0.07 -0.55
C GLY A 33 2.24 1.42 -0.31
N THR A 34 1.48 1.81 0.70
CA THR A 34 1.46 3.18 1.23
C THR A 34 1.49 3.12 2.74
N GLY A 35 2.21 4.01 3.40
CA GLY A 35 2.25 4.02 4.85
C GLY A 35 2.65 5.35 5.46
N VAL A 36 2.51 5.40 6.78
CA VAL A 36 2.86 6.54 7.63
C VAL A 36 3.86 6.07 8.66
N LEU A 37 4.92 6.86 8.84
CA LEU A 37 5.86 6.71 9.95
C LEU A 37 5.71 7.86 10.93
N VAL A 38 5.90 7.56 12.22
CA VAL A 38 5.98 8.53 13.31
C VAL A 38 7.28 8.31 14.09
N ILE A 39 7.83 9.36 14.68
CA ILE A 39 8.97 9.24 15.61
C ILE A 39 8.45 8.98 17.02
N GLU A 40 8.89 7.87 17.60
CA GLU A 40 8.67 7.53 19.01
C GLU A 40 10.01 7.14 19.63
N ASN A 41 10.36 7.71 20.79
CA ASN A 41 11.63 7.46 21.48
C ASN A 41 12.86 7.58 20.56
N ASN A 42 12.84 8.58 19.67
CA ASN A 42 13.91 8.84 18.70
C ASN A 42 14.08 7.74 17.62
N GLU A 43 13.07 6.88 17.42
CA GLU A 43 13.03 5.86 16.38
C GLU A 43 11.81 6.05 15.47
N TRP A 44 11.97 5.78 14.18
CA TRP A 44 10.85 5.74 13.24
C TRP A 44 10.07 4.43 13.42
N LYS A 45 8.76 4.55 13.65
CA LYS A 45 7.81 3.44 13.73
C LYS A 45 6.76 3.56 12.63
N ILE A 46 6.30 2.44 12.09
CA ILE A 46 5.18 2.41 11.15
C ILE A 46 3.89 2.58 11.95
N ALA A 47 3.20 3.70 11.75
CA ALA A 47 1.89 3.96 12.35
C ALA A 47 0.76 3.30 11.53
N GLN A 48 0.93 3.22 10.21
CA GLN A 48 -0.03 2.59 9.30
C GLN A 48 0.70 2.05 8.07
N TYR A 49 0.27 0.89 7.58
CA TYR A 49 0.72 0.35 6.30
C TYR A 49 -0.43 -0.35 5.58
N ASN A 50 -0.70 0.10 4.35
CA ASN A 50 -1.65 -0.52 3.44
C ASN A 50 -0.87 -1.08 2.25
N LEU A 51 -1.08 -2.36 1.95
CA LEU A 51 -0.50 -3.04 0.81
C LEU A 51 -1.62 -3.57 -0.06
N LEU A 52 -1.65 -3.14 -1.31
CA LEU A 52 -2.77 -3.37 -2.22
C LEU A 52 -2.27 -3.97 -3.53
N LEU A 53 -3.05 -4.89 -4.11
CA LEU A 53 -2.86 -5.36 -5.47
C LEU A 53 -3.56 -4.38 -6.43
N PRO A 54 -2.83 -3.61 -7.26
CA PRO A 54 -3.44 -2.72 -8.22
C PRO A 54 -4.16 -3.52 -9.32
N ILE A 55 -5.43 -3.18 -9.57
CA ILE A 55 -6.23 -3.76 -10.64
C ILE A 55 -6.14 -2.84 -11.87
N PRO A 56 -5.68 -3.32 -13.04
CA PRO A 56 -5.70 -2.52 -14.26
C PRO A 56 -7.14 -2.14 -14.64
N ASN A 57 -7.32 -0.95 -15.21
CA ASN A 57 -8.66 -0.41 -15.50
C ASN A 57 -9.53 -1.36 -16.35
N ASP A 58 -8.93 -2.06 -17.31
CA ASP A 58 -9.63 -3.01 -18.18
C ASP A 58 -10.27 -4.18 -17.41
N TYR A 59 -9.71 -4.53 -16.24
CA TYR A 59 -10.21 -5.61 -15.39
C TYR A 59 -11.08 -5.12 -14.22
N LEU A 60 -11.11 -3.81 -13.96
CA LEU A 60 -11.76 -3.23 -12.78
C LEU A 60 -13.23 -3.63 -12.66
N LYS A 61 -13.97 -3.57 -13.76
CA LYS A 61 -15.42 -3.84 -13.76
C LYS A 61 -15.73 -5.29 -13.39
N ASN A 62 -14.98 -6.25 -13.92
CA ASN A 62 -15.23 -7.67 -13.69
C ASN A 62 -14.96 -8.03 -12.23
N TYR A 63 -13.80 -7.63 -11.71
CA TYR A 63 -13.46 -7.89 -10.31
C TYR A 63 -14.40 -7.16 -9.35
N ALA A 64 -14.83 -5.93 -9.66
CA ALA A 64 -15.80 -5.21 -8.82
C ALA A 64 -17.14 -5.97 -8.72
N SER A 65 -17.61 -6.57 -9.82
CA SER A 65 -18.80 -7.41 -9.81
C SER A 65 -18.61 -8.67 -8.95
N GLU A 66 -17.51 -9.40 -9.14
CA GLU A 66 -17.20 -10.61 -8.36
C GLU A 66 -17.09 -10.32 -6.85
N ILE A 67 -16.42 -9.23 -6.49
CA ILE A 67 -16.26 -8.80 -5.09
C ILE A 67 -17.62 -8.45 -4.48
N LYS A 68 -18.51 -7.76 -5.22
CA LYS A 68 -19.86 -7.44 -4.73
C LYS A 68 -20.66 -8.71 -4.43
N GLU A 69 -20.64 -9.67 -5.34
CA GLU A 69 -21.33 -10.96 -5.13
C GLU A 69 -20.76 -11.73 -3.94
N PHE A 70 -19.45 -11.70 -3.73
CA PHE A 70 -18.81 -12.35 -2.59
C PHE A 70 -19.34 -11.80 -1.26
N TYR A 71 -19.46 -10.49 -1.13
CA TYR A 71 -19.97 -9.86 0.10
C TYR A 71 -21.48 -9.97 0.29
N GLU A 72 -22.26 -10.21 -0.77
CA GLU A 72 -23.71 -10.44 -0.64
C GLU A 72 -24.03 -11.89 -0.21
N LYS A 73 -23.11 -12.83 -0.47
CA LYS A 73 -23.26 -14.26 -0.12
C LYS A 73 -22.78 -14.61 1.29
N ASN A 74 -22.02 -13.73 1.94
CA ASN A 74 -21.46 -13.90 3.29
C ASN A 74 -22.05 -12.88 4.27
#